data_AF-T1D2X3-F1
#
_entry.id   AF-T1D2X3-F1
#
_cell.length_a   1.000
_cell.length_b   1.000
_cell.length_c   1.000
_cell.angle_alpha   90.00
_cell.angle_beta   90.00
_cell.angle_gamma   90.00
#
_symmetry.space_group_name_H-M   'P 1'
#
loop_
_entity.id
_entity.type
_entity.pdbx_description
1 polymer ?
#
loop_
_entity_poly.entity_id
_entity_poly.type
_entity_poly.pdbx_seq_one_letter_code
_entity_poly.pdbx_strand_id
1 'polypeptide(L)'
;SIVLSVLLGHYANGQSNTFEATVGCLQYNTNSGYNYAHPYFASGSFRNLQVNRNGVRLMRMGVLGNNDGHIRLAPVQFPYDGTVMNEIVLSGWNNTKTVVRRYTRTAPGTHTGQVELKAQSSIGMMSQFEPLMFTMAVYPDGTVQLTHDRDSRPFLEFQDATLSANYVGFCNWDVPLVFFYDCPLEDEQNFCEGGVVLKKKYEETTCVKNGSNGVIE
;
A
#
# COMPACT_ATOMS: atom_id res chain seq x y z
N SER A 1 58.74 12.35 -9.92
CA SER A 1 57.48 12.53 -9.17
C SER A 1 56.37 11.79 -9.90
N ILE A 2 55.77 10.79 -9.26
CA ILE A 2 54.62 10.05 -9.81
C ILE A 2 53.37 10.65 -9.15
N VAL A 3 52.45 11.17 -9.96
CA VAL A 3 51.17 11.69 -9.48
C VAL A 3 50.19 10.51 -9.45
N LEU A 4 49.79 10.11 -8.24
CA LEU A 4 48.77 9.10 -8.03
C LEU A 4 47.40 9.79 -8.09
N SER A 5 46.72 9.68 -9.23
CA SER A 5 45.34 10.16 -9.35
C SER A 5 44.39 9.16 -8.68
N VAL A 6 43.90 9.53 -7.50
CA VAL A 6 42.80 8.82 -6.84
C VAL A 6 41.51 9.18 -7.57
N LEU A 7 40.98 8.25 -8.36
CA LEU A 7 39.62 8.35 -8.88
C LEU A 7 38.67 8.16 -7.69
N LEU A 8 38.25 9.27 -7.10
CA LEU A 8 37.06 9.32 -6.25
C LEU A 8 35.86 8.98 -7.13
N GLY A 9 35.49 7.70 -7.13
CA GLY A 9 34.23 7.23 -7.68
C GLY A 9 33.11 8.05 -7.06
N HIS A 10 32.49 8.90 -7.87
CA HIS A 10 31.26 9.55 -7.50
C HIS A 10 30.22 8.44 -7.36
N TYR A 11 29.79 8.15 -6.13
CA TYR A 11 28.54 7.43 -5.93
C TYR A 11 27.46 8.29 -6.60
N ALA A 12 26.99 7.85 -7.76
CA ALA A 12 25.75 8.35 -8.31
C ALA A 12 24.69 8.07 -7.25
N ASN A 13 24.29 9.09 -6.50
CA ASN A 13 23.09 9.04 -5.69
C ASN A 13 21.93 9.08 -6.69
N GLY A 14 21.71 7.94 -7.35
CA GLY A 14 20.81 7.81 -8.48
C GLY A 14 19.41 8.09 -8.01
N GLN A 15 18.80 9.15 -8.55
CA GLN A 15 17.37 9.36 -8.38
C GLN A 15 16.66 8.13 -8.94
N SER A 16 16.05 7.31 -8.06
CA SER A 16 15.26 6.16 -8.48
C SER A 16 13.87 6.61 -8.88
N ASN A 17 13.31 5.98 -9.90
CA ASN A 17 11.94 6.26 -10.30
C ASN A 17 11.01 5.71 -9.22
N THR A 18 10.34 6.60 -8.48
CA THR A 18 9.45 6.23 -7.37
C THR A 18 8.26 5.37 -7.83
N PHE A 19 7.92 5.40 -9.12
CA PHE A 19 6.90 4.51 -9.69
C PHE A 19 7.36 3.05 -9.84
N GLU A 20 8.66 2.75 -9.78
CA GLU A 20 9.14 1.36 -9.79
C GLU A 20 8.58 0.55 -8.60
N ALA A 21 8.29 1.22 -7.48
CA ALA A 21 7.67 0.60 -6.31
C ALA A 21 6.27 0.03 -6.61
N THR A 22 5.61 0.51 -7.67
CA THR A 22 4.25 0.07 -8.10
C THR A 22 4.27 -1.13 -9.04
N VAL A 23 5.45 -1.62 -9.45
CA VAL A 23 5.56 -2.74 -10.39
C VAL A 23 4.90 -3.99 -9.82
N GLY A 24 3.99 -4.57 -10.60
CA GLY A 24 3.23 -5.78 -10.25
C GLY A 24 1.93 -5.53 -9.49
N CYS A 25 1.64 -4.30 -9.09
CA CYS A 25 0.36 -3.93 -8.47
C CYS A 25 -0.80 -3.96 -9.48
N LEU A 26 -2.01 -4.19 -8.98
CA LEU A 26 -3.24 -3.78 -9.65
C LEU A 26 -3.46 -2.27 -9.46
N GLN A 27 -4.21 -1.65 -10.36
CA GLN A 27 -4.48 -0.21 -10.35
C GLN A 27 -5.99 0.07 -10.36
N TYR A 28 -6.42 1.06 -9.57
CA TYR A 28 -7.77 1.62 -9.61
C TYR A 28 -7.72 3.14 -9.62
N ASN A 29 -8.38 3.76 -10.60
CA ASN A 29 -8.43 5.21 -10.77
C ASN A 29 -9.79 5.74 -10.31
N THR A 30 -9.79 6.68 -9.37
CA THR A 30 -11.03 7.30 -8.90
C THR A 30 -11.36 8.53 -9.75
N ASN A 31 -12.61 8.66 -10.19
CA ASN A 31 -13.07 9.88 -10.88
C ASN A 31 -14.51 10.30 -10.53
N SER A 32 -15.13 9.67 -9.53
CA SER A 32 -16.58 9.79 -9.28
C SER A 32 -16.93 10.52 -7.98
N GLY A 33 -15.96 10.75 -7.09
CA GLY A 33 -16.15 11.42 -5.79
C GLY A 33 -16.78 10.55 -4.71
N TYR A 34 -16.75 11.02 -3.46
CA TYR A 34 -16.95 10.22 -2.25
C TYR A 34 -18.26 9.43 -2.16
N ASN A 35 -19.34 9.97 -2.74
CA ASN A 35 -20.71 9.48 -2.63
C ASN A 35 -21.08 8.44 -3.69
N TYR A 36 -20.15 8.06 -4.57
CA TYR A 36 -20.42 7.10 -5.64
C TYR A 36 -20.38 5.65 -5.14
N ALA A 37 -20.99 4.74 -5.92
CA ALA A 37 -20.93 3.31 -5.68
C ALA A 37 -19.59 2.73 -6.13
N HIS A 38 -18.55 2.93 -5.32
CA HIS A 38 -17.20 2.42 -5.60
C HIS A 38 -17.14 0.89 -5.51
N PRO A 39 -16.30 0.23 -6.33
CA PRO A 39 -16.09 -1.20 -6.22
C PRO A 39 -15.39 -1.55 -4.90
N TYR A 40 -15.76 -2.69 -4.36
CA TYR A 40 -15.11 -3.33 -3.23
C TYR A 40 -14.51 -4.65 -3.70
N PHE A 41 -13.19 -4.77 -3.60
CA PHE A 41 -12.45 -5.93 -4.07
C PHE A 41 -12.34 -6.97 -2.97
N ALA A 42 -12.68 -8.22 -3.27
CA ALA A 42 -12.53 -9.32 -2.33
C ALA A 42 -11.04 -9.54 -2.04
N SER A 43 -10.65 -9.26 -0.80
CA SER A 43 -9.25 -9.37 -0.38
C SER A 43 -8.73 -10.82 -0.43
N GLY A 44 -9.60 -11.82 -0.28
CA GLY A 44 -9.24 -13.23 -0.45
C GLY A 44 -8.88 -13.61 -1.90
N SER A 45 -9.15 -12.72 -2.87
CA SER A 45 -8.76 -12.89 -4.27
C SER A 45 -7.44 -12.18 -4.62
N PHE A 46 -6.82 -11.47 -3.67
CA PHE A 46 -5.53 -10.82 -3.86
C PHE A 46 -4.42 -11.87 -3.97
N ARG A 47 -3.61 -11.78 -5.03
CA ARG A 47 -2.56 -12.75 -5.33
C ARG A 47 -1.32 -12.56 -4.45
N ASN A 48 -1.11 -11.35 -3.96
CA ASN A 48 0.01 -10.94 -3.13
C ASN A 48 -0.40 -10.73 -1.66
N LEU A 49 -1.62 -11.11 -1.27
CA LEU A 49 -2.00 -11.18 0.14
C LEU A 49 -1.18 -12.28 0.82
N GLN A 50 -0.38 -11.89 1.81
CA GLN A 50 0.30 -12.85 2.68
C GLN A 50 -0.44 -12.97 4.02
N VAL A 51 -0.42 -14.17 4.59
CA VAL A 51 -0.91 -14.43 5.94
C VAL A 51 0.22 -15.08 6.73
N ASN A 52 0.66 -14.44 7.81
CA ASN A 52 1.73 -14.99 8.63
C ASN A 52 1.20 -16.08 9.60
N ARG A 53 2.12 -16.71 10.36
CA ARG A 53 1.78 -17.79 11.30
C ARG A 53 0.81 -17.38 12.41
N ASN A 54 0.73 -16.09 12.73
CA ASN A 54 -0.16 -15.53 13.74
C ASN A 54 -1.52 -15.11 13.14
N GLY A 55 -1.77 -15.42 11.86
CA GLY A 55 -3.00 -15.03 11.17
C GLY A 55 -3.05 -13.56 10.75
N VAL A 56 -1.94 -12.83 10.85
CA VAL A 56 -1.88 -11.42 10.41
C VAL A 56 -1.87 -11.38 8.89
N ARG A 57 -2.80 -10.62 8.33
CA ARG A 57 -2.97 -10.42 6.90
C ARG A 57 -2.17 -9.20 6.46
N LEU A 58 -1.22 -9.39 5.55
CA LEU A 58 -0.34 -8.34 5.04
C LEU A 58 -0.76 -8.00 3.61
N MET A 59 -1.14 -6.75 3.38
CA MET A 59 -1.55 -6.23 2.07
C MET A 59 -0.71 -5.01 1.74
N ARG A 60 0.18 -5.11 0.76
CA ARG A 60 0.91 -3.95 0.24
C ARG A 60 0.06 -3.22 -0.79
N MET A 61 0.03 -1.91 -0.67
CA MET A 61 -0.76 -1.00 -1.50
C MET A 61 -0.12 0.39 -1.52
N GLY A 62 -0.67 1.28 -2.33
CA GLY A 62 -0.27 2.67 -2.32
C GLY A 62 -1.31 3.59 -2.93
N VAL A 63 -1.08 4.88 -2.76
CA VAL A 63 -1.95 5.93 -3.25
C VAL A 63 -1.11 7.07 -3.84
N LEU A 64 -1.52 7.55 -4.99
CA LEU A 64 -0.95 8.72 -5.67
C LEU A 64 -2.02 9.80 -5.81
N GLY A 65 -1.67 11.02 -5.40
CA GLY A 65 -2.51 12.20 -5.49
C GLY A 65 -2.26 13.17 -4.33
N ASN A 66 -2.92 14.32 -4.35
CA ASN A 66 -2.61 15.42 -3.41
C ASN A 66 -3.07 15.15 -1.97
N ASN A 67 -4.25 14.54 -1.78
CA ASN A 67 -4.92 14.41 -0.48
C ASN A 67 -6.10 13.44 -0.57
N ASP A 68 -6.70 13.14 0.59
CA ASP A 68 -7.97 12.41 0.71
C ASP A 68 -7.97 11.01 0.09
N GLY A 69 -6.92 10.24 0.36
CA GLY A 69 -6.88 8.80 0.04
C GLY A 69 -7.80 8.01 0.96
N HIS A 70 -9.03 7.72 0.53
CA HIS A 70 -9.96 6.92 1.34
C HIS A 70 -9.83 5.43 1.02
N ILE A 71 -9.52 4.64 2.05
CA ILE A 71 -9.51 3.18 2.02
C ILE A 71 -10.61 2.66 2.93
N ARG A 72 -11.53 1.89 2.36
CA ARG A 72 -12.72 1.37 3.02
C ARG A 72 -12.57 -0.13 3.25
N LEU A 73 -12.77 -0.58 4.49
CA LEU A 73 -12.68 -1.98 4.89
C LEU A 73 -14.08 -2.47 5.27
N ALA A 74 -14.59 -3.45 4.52
CA ALA A 74 -15.96 -3.93 4.67
C ALA A 74 -16.04 -5.46 4.84
N PRO A 75 -17.09 -5.96 5.53
CA PRO A 75 -17.38 -7.39 5.61
C PRO A 75 -17.99 -7.97 4.32
N VAL A 76 -18.60 -7.13 3.47
CA VAL A 76 -19.33 -7.54 2.27
C VAL A 76 -18.99 -6.65 1.07
N GLN A 77 -19.19 -7.17 -0.14
CA GLN A 77 -18.91 -6.46 -1.40
C GLN A 77 -19.78 -5.22 -1.63
N PHE A 78 -21.02 -5.25 -1.14
CA PHE A 78 -22.00 -4.16 -1.33
C PHE A 78 -22.46 -3.66 0.04
N PRO A 79 -21.66 -2.83 0.73
CA PRO A 79 -21.94 -2.40 2.09
C PRO A 79 -22.96 -1.24 2.11
N TYR A 80 -24.13 -1.48 1.53
CA TYR A 80 -25.20 -0.48 1.38
C TYR A 80 -26.51 -0.91 2.05
N ASP A 81 -26.49 -1.96 2.86
CA ASP A 81 -27.66 -2.43 3.61
C ASP A 81 -27.30 -2.54 5.09
N GLY A 82 -27.28 -1.39 5.77
CA GLY A 82 -27.00 -1.32 7.21
C GLY A 82 -25.63 -1.88 7.63
N THR A 83 -24.63 -1.79 6.75
CA THR A 83 -23.33 -2.46 6.98
C THR A 83 -22.39 -1.59 7.82
N VAL A 84 -21.94 -2.12 8.96
CA VAL A 84 -20.84 -1.51 9.73
C VAL A 84 -19.52 -1.75 9.02
N MET A 85 -18.74 -0.69 8.85
CA MET A 85 -17.46 -0.73 8.15
C MET A 85 -16.50 0.34 8.67
N ASN A 86 -15.22 0.20 8.33
CA ASN A 86 -14.18 1.14 8.68
C ASN A 86 -13.71 1.90 7.43
N GLU A 87 -13.26 3.13 7.66
CA GLU A 87 -12.59 3.92 6.64
C GLU A 87 -11.36 4.59 7.22
N ILE A 88 -10.26 4.46 6.48
CA ILE A 88 -9.01 5.17 6.70
C ILE A 88 -8.96 6.30 5.67
N VAL A 89 -8.89 7.53 6.15
CA VAL A 89 -8.70 8.73 5.32
C VAL A 89 -7.24 9.12 5.45
N LEU A 90 -6.46 8.87 4.41
CA LEU A 90 -5.06 9.28 4.32
C LEU A 90 -4.99 10.74 3.87
N SER A 91 -4.28 11.56 4.63
CA SER A 91 -3.96 12.94 4.24
C SER A 91 -5.15 13.77 3.77
N GLY A 92 -6.24 13.74 4.53
CA GLY A 92 -7.34 14.66 4.34
C GLY A 92 -7.06 16.07 4.84
N TRP A 93 -8.05 16.95 4.69
CA TRP A 93 -7.95 18.38 5.01
C TRP A 93 -6.72 19.02 4.35
N ASN A 94 -6.64 18.89 3.03
CA ASN A 94 -5.53 19.41 2.23
C ASN A 94 -4.17 18.84 2.69
N ASN A 95 -4.09 17.51 2.81
CA ASN A 95 -2.86 16.79 3.15
C ASN A 95 -2.29 17.12 4.53
N THR A 96 -3.15 17.30 5.54
CA THR A 96 -2.74 17.66 6.91
C THR A 96 -3.13 16.65 7.98
N LYS A 97 -4.17 15.83 7.73
CA LYS A 97 -4.71 14.93 8.76
C LYS A 97 -5.01 13.55 8.20
N THR A 98 -4.61 12.52 8.94
CA THR A 98 -5.09 11.15 8.72
C THR A 98 -6.10 10.80 9.80
N VAL A 99 -7.25 10.25 9.39
CA VAL A 99 -8.36 9.90 10.28
C VAL A 99 -8.81 8.47 10.01
N VAL A 100 -9.08 7.73 11.07
CA VAL A 100 -9.75 6.42 10.99
C VAL A 100 -11.11 6.55 11.63
N ARG A 101 -12.14 6.08 10.93
CA ARG A 101 -13.52 6.10 11.40
C ARG A 101 -14.22 4.77 11.19
N ARG A 102 -15.18 4.47 12.07
CA ARG A 102 -16.18 3.41 11.88
C ARG A 102 -17.54 4.06 11.66
N TYR A 103 -18.36 3.52 10.77
CA TYR A 103 -19.73 3.96 10.56
C TYR A 103 -20.60 2.84 9.97
N THR A 104 -21.91 3.04 10.01
CA THR A 104 -22.89 2.17 9.32
C THR A 104 -23.25 2.80 7.99
N ARG A 105 -23.08 2.08 6.89
CA ARG A 105 -23.40 2.55 5.53
C ARG A 105 -24.67 1.89 5.01
N THR A 106 -25.59 2.71 4.49
CA THR A 106 -26.93 2.31 4.03
C THR A 106 -27.20 2.69 2.58
N ALA A 107 -26.29 3.43 1.95
CA ALA A 107 -26.30 3.76 0.53
C ALA A 107 -24.90 4.28 0.12
N PRO A 108 -24.60 4.38 -1.19
CA PRO A 108 -23.37 4.99 -1.66
C PRO A 108 -23.08 6.38 -1.06
N GLY A 109 -24.09 7.24 -0.91
CA GLY A 109 -23.94 8.59 -0.33
C GLY A 109 -24.37 8.72 1.12
N THR A 110 -24.67 7.63 1.82
CA THR A 110 -25.30 7.71 3.16
C THR A 110 -24.63 6.78 4.16
N HIS A 111 -24.14 7.38 5.25
CA HIS A 111 -23.66 6.66 6.42
C HIS A 111 -24.13 7.36 7.71
N THR A 112 -24.22 6.58 8.79
CA THR A 112 -24.69 7.02 10.11
C THR A 112 -23.81 6.45 11.21
N GLY A 113 -23.96 6.95 12.44
CA GLY A 113 -23.27 6.39 13.60
C GLY A 113 -21.74 6.47 13.51
N GLN A 114 -21.21 7.54 12.91
CA GLN A 114 -19.77 7.72 12.76
C GLN A 114 -19.08 7.84 14.11
N VAL A 115 -18.03 7.06 14.30
CA VAL A 115 -17.11 7.14 15.44
C VAL A 115 -15.69 7.33 14.91
N GLU A 116 -15.01 8.38 15.36
CA GLU A 116 -13.57 8.56 15.09
C GLU A 116 -12.78 7.65 16.02
N LEU A 117 -12.00 6.73 15.43
CA LEU A 117 -11.17 5.76 16.15
C LEU A 117 -9.74 6.30 16.35
N LYS A 118 -9.27 7.09 15.38
CA LYS A 118 -7.93 7.68 15.40
C LYS A 118 -7.92 8.96 14.57
N ALA A 119 -7.14 9.93 15.02
CA ALA A 119 -6.77 11.10 14.26
C ALA A 119 -5.30 11.45 14.53
N GLN A 120 -4.56 11.83 13.50
CA GLN A 120 -3.18 12.28 13.63
C GLN A 120 -2.79 13.22 12.49
N SER A 121 -1.70 13.96 12.69
CA SER A 121 -1.09 14.78 11.64
C SER A 121 -0.52 13.90 10.52
N SER A 122 -0.66 14.34 9.28
CA SER A 122 -0.04 13.72 8.11
C SER A 122 0.41 14.78 7.09
N ILE A 123 0.91 15.92 7.60
CA ILE A 123 1.38 17.04 6.78
C ILE A 123 2.37 16.56 5.72
N GLY A 124 1.99 16.72 4.45
CA GLY A 124 2.85 16.40 3.31
C GLY A 124 3.06 14.91 3.05
N MET A 125 2.27 14.03 3.66
CA MET A 125 2.45 12.57 3.52
C MET A 125 2.07 12.05 2.14
N MET A 126 1.07 12.64 1.48
CA MET A 126 0.69 12.30 0.10
C MET A 126 1.29 13.27 -0.91
N SER A 127 1.50 12.80 -2.14
CA SER A 127 2.04 13.57 -3.26
C SER A 127 1.34 13.21 -4.56
N GLN A 128 1.08 14.19 -5.42
CA GLN A 128 0.64 13.93 -6.80
C GLN A 128 1.77 13.44 -7.73
N PHE A 129 3.02 13.46 -7.26
CA PHE A 129 4.19 13.12 -8.07
C PHE A 129 4.86 11.81 -7.63
N GLU A 130 4.58 11.35 -6.41
CA GLU A 130 5.21 10.16 -5.84
C GLU A 130 4.15 9.30 -5.11
N PRO A 131 4.02 8.01 -5.45
CA PRO A 131 3.10 7.12 -4.74
C PRO A 131 3.51 6.94 -3.28
N LEU A 132 2.57 7.16 -2.36
CA LEU A 132 2.73 6.74 -0.97
C LEU A 132 2.50 5.23 -0.91
N MET A 133 3.59 4.45 -0.83
CA MET A 133 3.55 2.99 -0.75
C MET A 133 3.69 2.51 0.69
N PHE A 134 2.86 1.54 1.08
CA PHE A 134 2.83 1.01 2.43
C PHE A 134 2.25 -0.40 2.50
N THR A 135 2.59 -1.10 3.58
CA THR A 135 1.98 -2.37 3.95
C THR A 135 0.93 -2.16 5.04
N MET A 136 -0.29 -2.64 4.78
CA MET A 136 -1.36 -2.77 5.77
C MET A 136 -1.30 -4.15 6.42
N ALA A 137 -0.98 -4.19 7.71
CA ALA A 137 -1.09 -5.39 8.53
C ALA A 137 -2.42 -5.38 9.28
N VAL A 138 -3.26 -6.40 9.07
CA VAL A 138 -4.54 -6.59 9.76
C VAL A 138 -4.43 -7.81 10.66
N TYR A 139 -4.49 -7.58 11.97
CA TYR A 139 -4.37 -8.61 13.00
C TYR A 139 -5.74 -9.22 13.33
N PRO A 140 -5.79 -10.49 13.78
CA PRO A 140 -7.05 -11.15 14.15
C PRO A 140 -7.83 -10.46 15.28
N ASP A 141 -7.16 -9.68 16.13
CA ASP A 141 -7.75 -8.94 17.25
C ASP A 141 -8.34 -7.57 16.84
N GLY A 142 -8.36 -7.27 15.53
CA GLY A 142 -8.83 -6.01 14.99
C GLY A 142 -7.79 -4.88 15.01
N THR A 143 -6.55 -5.14 15.41
CA THR A 143 -5.44 -4.18 15.26
C THR A 143 -5.09 -4.01 13.78
N VAL A 144 -4.88 -2.78 13.35
CA VAL A 144 -4.42 -2.44 12.00
C VAL A 144 -3.25 -1.48 12.08
N GLN A 145 -2.19 -1.81 11.33
CA GLN A 145 -0.98 -1.02 11.20
C GLN A 145 -0.72 -0.69 9.73
N LEU A 146 -0.40 0.57 9.43
CA LEU A 146 0.16 0.97 8.14
C LEU A 146 1.62 1.36 8.33
N THR A 147 2.50 0.68 7.62
CA THR A 147 3.94 0.89 7.65
C THR A 147 4.41 1.27 6.25
N HIS A 148 5.06 2.43 6.13
CA HIS A 148 5.67 2.84 4.87
C HIS A 148 6.72 1.80 4.47
N ASP A 149 6.85 1.50 3.19
CA ASP A 149 7.73 0.41 2.73
C ASP A 149 9.17 0.54 3.24
N ARG A 150 9.67 1.78 3.34
CA ARG A 150 11.03 2.09 3.78
C ARG A 150 11.20 2.19 5.30
N ASP A 151 10.12 2.03 6.07
CA ASP A 151 10.11 2.23 7.50
C ASP A 151 9.94 0.91 8.25
N SER A 152 10.54 0.82 9.44
CA SER A 152 10.38 -0.33 10.33
C SER A 152 9.23 -0.17 11.34
N ARG A 153 8.62 1.02 11.39
CA ARG A 153 7.58 1.37 12.37
C ARG A 153 6.33 1.85 11.64
N PRO A 154 5.13 1.49 12.12
CA PRO A 154 3.90 1.97 11.51
C PRO A 154 3.78 3.48 11.69
N PHE A 155 3.40 4.18 10.63
CA PHE A 155 3.02 5.58 10.72
C PHE A 155 1.59 5.72 11.24
N LEU A 156 0.74 4.71 11.06
CA LEU A 156 -0.63 4.67 11.57
C LEU A 156 -0.90 3.33 12.28
N GLU A 157 -1.48 3.40 13.47
CA GLU A 157 -1.95 2.23 14.22
C GLU A 157 -3.28 2.56 14.91
N PHE A 158 -4.24 1.64 14.81
CA PHE A 158 -5.51 1.68 15.51
C PHE A 158 -6.04 0.26 15.76
N GLN A 159 -7.03 0.13 16.64
CA GLN A 159 -7.69 -1.15 16.91
C GLN A 159 -9.20 -0.99 16.90
N ASP A 160 -9.88 -1.95 16.25
CA ASP A 160 -11.33 -2.08 16.28
C ASP A 160 -11.71 -3.55 16.16
N ALA A 161 -12.23 -4.13 17.24
CA ALA A 161 -12.65 -5.53 17.28
C ALA A 161 -13.79 -5.87 16.31
N THR A 162 -14.49 -4.88 15.76
CA THR A 162 -15.54 -5.06 14.75
C THR A 162 -15.03 -4.98 13.31
N LEU A 163 -13.74 -4.69 13.13
CA LEU A 163 -13.14 -4.49 11.81
C LEU A 163 -13.18 -5.76 10.98
N SER A 164 -13.57 -5.59 9.72
CA SER A 164 -13.43 -6.62 8.70
C SER A 164 -12.80 -6.06 7.45
N ALA A 165 -11.69 -6.67 7.04
CA ALA A 165 -11.02 -6.41 5.77
C ALA A 165 -11.30 -7.52 4.74
N ASN A 166 -12.49 -8.13 4.74
CA ASN A 166 -12.87 -9.12 3.73
C ASN A 166 -12.95 -8.50 2.34
N TYR A 167 -13.40 -7.25 2.28
CA TYR A 167 -13.41 -6.45 1.07
C TYR A 167 -12.73 -5.10 1.30
N VAL A 168 -11.96 -4.66 0.30
CA VAL A 168 -11.27 -3.36 0.31
C VAL A 168 -11.83 -2.50 -0.81
N GLY A 169 -12.33 -1.32 -0.48
CA GLY A 169 -12.80 -0.32 -1.42
C GLY A 169 -11.90 0.91 -1.40
N PHE A 170 -11.82 1.61 -2.53
CA PHE A 170 -11.05 2.84 -2.66
C PHE A 170 -11.96 3.96 -3.17
N CYS A 171 -11.82 5.15 -2.62
CA CYS A 171 -12.50 6.32 -3.15
C CYS A 171 -11.69 7.60 -2.93
N ASN A 172 -12.15 8.66 -3.58
CA ASN A 172 -11.64 10.01 -3.38
C ASN A 172 -12.70 10.92 -2.77
N TRP A 173 -12.28 12.05 -2.21
CA TRP A 173 -13.19 13.12 -1.83
C TRP A 173 -13.58 13.96 -3.05
N ASP A 174 -12.72 14.90 -3.42
CA ASP A 174 -12.92 15.90 -4.48
C ASP A 174 -11.83 15.86 -5.55
N VAL A 175 -10.63 15.38 -5.23
CA VAL A 175 -9.50 15.26 -6.18
C VAL A 175 -9.36 13.83 -6.74
N PRO A 176 -9.01 13.63 -8.02
CA PRO A 176 -8.73 12.30 -8.55
C PRO A 176 -7.49 11.66 -7.91
N LEU A 177 -7.56 10.35 -7.65
CA LEU A 177 -6.50 9.54 -7.08
C LEU A 177 -6.27 8.28 -7.92
N VAL A 178 -5.04 7.77 -7.82
CA VAL A 178 -4.68 6.43 -8.32
C VAL A 178 -4.32 5.57 -7.12
N PHE A 179 -5.02 4.45 -6.95
CA PHE A 179 -4.69 3.44 -5.95
C PHE A 179 -3.97 2.28 -6.62
N PHE A 180 -2.86 1.88 -6.01
CA PHE A 180 -2.12 0.67 -6.33
C PHE A 180 -2.44 -0.35 -5.25
N TYR A 181 -2.87 -1.56 -5.60
CA TYR A 181 -3.29 -2.56 -4.62
C TYR A 181 -2.94 -3.97 -5.09
N ASP A 182 -3.04 -4.95 -4.18
CA ASP A 182 -2.56 -6.31 -4.45
C ASP A 182 -1.11 -6.28 -4.99
N CYS A 183 -0.23 -5.52 -4.32
CA CYS A 183 1.16 -5.34 -4.72
C CYS A 183 2.05 -6.45 -4.15
N PRO A 184 3.09 -6.93 -4.88
CA PRO A 184 4.11 -7.80 -4.31
C PRO A 184 4.82 -7.10 -3.14
N LEU A 185 5.09 -7.80 -2.03
CA LEU A 185 5.82 -7.26 -0.88
C LEU A 185 7.29 -7.00 -1.24
N GLU A 186 7.94 -5.99 -0.63
CA GLU A 186 9.33 -5.61 -1.00
C GLU A 186 10.34 -6.76 -0.79
N ASP A 187 10.13 -7.62 0.21
CA ASP A 187 10.98 -8.79 0.44
C ASP A 187 10.95 -9.79 -0.75
N GLU A 188 9.90 -9.78 -1.58
CA GLU A 188 9.83 -10.56 -2.82
C GLU A 188 10.53 -9.88 -4.00
N GLN A 189 10.74 -8.56 -3.95
CA GLN A 189 11.41 -7.78 -5.00
C GLN A 189 12.94 -7.78 -4.85
N ASN A 190 13.46 -7.95 -3.63
CA ASN A 190 14.89 -7.98 -3.33
C ASN A 190 15.61 -9.29 -3.72
N PHE A 191 14.94 -10.24 -4.39
CA PHE A 191 15.54 -11.53 -4.74
C PHE A 191 16.34 -11.57 -6.04
N CYS A 192 16.49 -10.45 -6.75
CA CYS A 192 17.29 -10.37 -7.98
C CYS A 192 18.00 -9.03 -8.13
N GLU A 193 18.95 -8.70 -7.26
CA GLU A 193 20.01 -7.76 -7.66
C GLU A 193 20.82 -8.38 -8.81
N GLY A 194 20.58 -7.89 -10.03
CA GLY A 194 21.43 -8.13 -11.19
C GLY A 194 20.85 -8.92 -12.38
N GLY A 195 19.56 -9.28 -12.40
CA GLY A 195 19.03 -10.02 -13.56
C GLY A 195 17.50 -10.05 -13.66
N VAL A 196 16.98 -9.74 -14.86
CA VAL A 196 15.56 -9.79 -15.21
C VAL A 196 15.01 -11.21 -15.09
N VAL A 197 13.94 -11.40 -14.32
CA VAL A 197 13.21 -12.68 -14.25
C VAL A 197 12.28 -12.81 -15.45
N LEU A 198 12.63 -13.67 -16.42
CA LEU A 198 11.67 -14.18 -17.40
C LEU A 198 10.89 -15.33 -16.76
N LYS A 199 9.62 -15.10 -16.40
CA LYS A 199 8.73 -16.15 -15.90
C LYS A 199 8.49 -17.21 -17.00
N LYS A 200 8.95 -18.44 -16.78
CA LYS A 200 8.31 -19.64 -17.35
C LYS A 200 7.64 -20.44 -16.25
N LYS A 201 6.42 -20.85 -16.56
CA LYS A 201 5.47 -21.55 -15.71
C LYS A 201 6.04 -22.96 -15.43
N TYR A 202 6.20 -23.31 -14.16
CA TYR A 202 6.67 -24.60 -13.62
C TYR A 202 8.18 -24.89 -13.78
N GLU A 203 9.01 -24.42 -12.86
CA GLU A 203 10.15 -25.15 -12.26
C GLU A 203 10.79 -24.31 -11.15
N GLU A 204 11.38 -25.01 -10.18
CA GLU A 204 11.93 -24.49 -8.92
C GLU A 204 12.96 -23.36 -9.14
N THR A 205 12.75 -22.23 -8.48
CA THR A 205 13.60 -21.03 -8.62
C THR A 205 15.02 -21.31 -8.13
N THR A 206 15.97 -21.48 -9.05
CA THR A 206 17.41 -21.50 -8.72
C THR A 206 18.09 -20.22 -9.20
N CYS A 207 18.63 -19.46 -8.25
CA CYS A 207 19.42 -18.26 -8.52
C CYS A 207 20.79 -18.65 -9.08
N VAL A 208 21.14 -18.21 -10.29
CA VAL A 208 22.47 -18.41 -10.87
C VAL A 208 23.28 -17.12 -10.72
N LYS A 209 24.35 -17.15 -9.90
CA LYS A 209 25.36 -16.09 -9.89
C LYS A 209 26.25 -16.25 -11.12
N ASN A 210 26.34 -15.23 -11.96
CA ASN A 210 27.41 -15.14 -12.95
C ASN A 210 28.74 -14.94 -12.21
N GLY A 211 29.51 -16.01 -12.05
CA GLY A 211 30.89 -15.95 -11.61
C GLY A 211 31.70 -15.22 -12.67
N SER A 212 32.22 -14.05 -12.31
CA SER A 212 33.38 -13.46 -12.97
C SER A 212 34.56 -14.41 -12.78
N ASN A 213 34.99 -15.07 -13.85
CA ASN A 213 36.27 -15.79 -13.89
C ASN A 213 37.42 -14.77 -13.76
N GLY A 214 37.82 -14.51 -12.52
CA GLY A 214 39.13 -13.94 -12.20
C GLY A 214 40.18 -15.05 -12.31
N VAL A 215 41.14 -14.86 -13.22
CA VAL A 215 42.36 -15.64 -13.34
C VAL A 215 43.31 -15.26 -12.20
N ILE A 216 43.65 -16.20 -11.32
CA ILE A 216 44.79 -16.20 -10.38
C ILE A 216 44.96 -17.70 -10.01
N GLU A 217 46.04 -18.47 -10.19
CA GLU A 217 47.47 -18.33 -10.56
C GLU A 217 47.81 -19.26 -11.75
#